data_AF-A0A9P1IVJ0-F1
#
_entry.id   AF-A0A9P1IVJ0-F1
#
_cell.length_a   1.000
_cell.length_b   1.000
_cell.length_c   1.000
_cell.angle_alpha   90.00
_cell.angle_beta   90.00
_cell.angle_gamma   90.00
#
_symmetry.space_group_name_H-M   'P 1'
#
loop_
_entity.id
_entity.type
_entity.pdbx_description
1 polymer ?
#
loop_
_entity_poly.entity_id
_entity_poly.type
_entity_poly.pdbx_seq_one_letter_code
_entity_poly.pdbx_strand_id
1 'polypeptide(L)'
;MSSLQLFDIGRTISNLGFITTIIVNIFLIYLTIWRVKRIVGTYRKLVVISAQIGLLFSIVDYIIHPYFYSFDNGLIYFSLENLNGASNLILDFFLLLYSGMFSTMVCFMTVQYIYRYMILNSDPKVKYFKGCRFLIFIGYCLVWGVFHVGGIWFYGSPDNESKDYFRETMIEKYNVNIDDISSFMVVVFTSSNEIRWRSVLCAGGIVINLTTQYSLMLVIGIRMHLILRHNLNSFSETHRKLQKQFFTTLVLQISAPSLTFHIPMILILVAPYVHLKISFETGLIIPFFSFYPSIDSVIQIFCVTEYRHSMKKLVDDMMLTSNDRSAAIQLRYL
;
A
#
# COMPACT_ATOMS: atom_id res chain seq x y z
N MET A 1 18.56 9.23 -20.52
CA MET A 1 18.74 8.39 -19.33
C MET A 1 18.44 6.97 -19.77
N SER A 2 19.31 5.99 -19.48
CA SER A 2 19.02 4.60 -19.85
C SER A 2 17.96 4.01 -18.92
N SER A 3 17.21 3.00 -19.37
CA SER A 3 16.19 2.34 -18.54
C SER A 3 16.80 1.65 -17.31
N LEU A 4 18.07 1.21 -17.40
CA LEU A 4 18.83 0.72 -16.24
C LEU A 4 19.11 1.84 -15.22
N GLN A 5 19.49 3.04 -15.67
CA GLN A 5 19.65 4.19 -14.77
C GLN A 5 18.34 4.55 -14.07
N LEU A 6 17.21 4.48 -14.79
CA LEU A 6 15.89 4.70 -14.19
C LEU A 6 15.54 3.60 -13.16
N PHE A 7 15.93 2.36 -13.42
CA PHE A 7 15.78 1.26 -12.46
C PHE A 7 16.60 1.54 -11.19
N ASP A 8 17.87 1.93 -11.31
CA ASP A 8 18.74 2.26 -10.17
C ASP A 8 18.22 3.45 -9.35
N ILE A 9 17.68 4.47 -10.04
CA ILE A 9 16.97 5.58 -9.39
C ILE A 9 15.74 5.05 -8.64
N GLY A 10 14.94 4.19 -9.28
CA GLY A 10 13.79 3.54 -8.68
C GLY A 10 14.17 2.74 -7.43
N ARG A 11 15.25 1.97 -7.49
CA ARG A 11 15.79 1.24 -6.35
C ARG A 11 16.15 2.18 -5.20
N THR A 12 16.83 3.28 -5.50
CA THR A 12 17.19 4.30 -4.51
C THR A 12 15.95 4.92 -3.86
N ILE A 13 14.91 5.21 -4.65
CA ILE A 13 13.61 5.72 -4.17
C ILE A 13 12.93 4.70 -3.26
N SER A 14 12.88 3.42 -3.65
CA SER A 14 12.33 2.33 -2.84
C SER A 14 13.07 2.16 -1.51
N ASN A 15 14.41 2.24 -1.52
CA ASN A 15 15.23 2.22 -0.29
C ASN A 15 14.91 3.37 0.67
N LEU A 16 14.74 4.58 0.14
CA LEU A 16 14.33 5.73 0.94
C LEU A 16 12.92 5.55 1.51
N GLY A 17 12.00 4.99 0.71
CA GLY A 17 10.65 4.65 1.14
C GLY A 17 10.63 3.62 2.25
N PHE A 18 11.48 2.59 2.16
CA PHE A 18 11.68 1.57 3.21
C PHE A 18 12.16 2.19 4.52
N ILE A 19 13.25 2.98 4.49
CA ILE A 19 13.79 3.64 5.68
C ILE A 19 12.74 4.55 6.32
N THR A 20 12.05 5.35 5.51
CA THR A 20 11.00 6.26 5.97
C THR A 20 9.85 5.47 6.60
N THR A 21 9.43 4.38 5.96
CA THR A 21 8.37 3.49 6.48
C THR A 21 8.74 2.91 7.84
N ILE A 22 9.96 2.39 7.99
CA ILE A 22 10.44 1.87 9.27
C ILE A 22 10.36 2.92 10.36
N ILE A 23 10.98 4.09 10.14
CA ILE A 23 11.06 5.15 11.14
C ILE A 23 9.66 5.62 11.54
N VAL A 24 8.83 5.96 10.57
CA VAL A 24 7.49 6.53 10.82
C VAL A 24 6.55 5.51 11.44
N ASN A 25 6.52 4.26 10.96
CA ASN A 25 5.60 3.25 11.48
C ASN A 25 5.99 2.77 12.87
N ILE A 26 7.28 2.59 13.14
CA ILE A 26 7.75 2.28 14.51
C ILE A 26 7.41 3.44 15.45
N PHE A 27 7.61 4.69 15.01
CA PHE A 27 7.24 5.86 15.79
C PHE A 27 5.73 5.93 16.05
N LEU A 28 4.89 5.66 15.04
CA LEU A 28 3.43 5.59 15.21
C LEU A 28 3.04 4.50 16.21
N ILE A 29 3.61 3.30 16.10
CA ILE A 29 3.37 2.21 17.05
C ILE A 29 3.78 2.66 18.46
N TYR A 30 4.94 3.32 18.59
CA TYR A 30 5.40 3.85 19.87
C TYR A 30 4.40 4.84 20.49
N LEU A 31 3.97 5.84 19.73
CA LEU A 31 2.97 6.80 20.19
C LEU A 31 1.66 6.10 20.58
N THR A 32 1.20 5.16 19.75
CA THR A 32 -0.06 4.44 19.94
C THR A 32 -0.04 3.59 21.21
N ILE A 33 1.08 2.92 21.50
CA ILE A 33 1.17 2.00 22.63
C ILE A 33 1.42 2.73 23.94
N TRP A 34 2.38 3.66 23.96
CA TRP A 34 2.90 4.21 25.22
C TRP A 34 2.43 5.63 25.53
N ARG A 35 2.08 6.45 24.51
CA ARG A 35 1.79 7.89 24.73
C ARG A 35 0.31 8.23 24.62
N VAL A 36 -0.41 7.68 23.65
CA VAL A 36 -1.81 7.99 23.41
C VAL A 36 -2.72 7.20 24.36
N LYS A 37 -3.32 7.89 25.34
CA LYS A 37 -4.21 7.29 26.34
C LYS A 37 -5.70 7.36 25.99
N ARG A 38 -6.12 8.36 25.22
CA ARG A 38 -7.54 8.59 24.88
C ARG A 38 -8.07 7.67 23.76
N ILE A 39 -7.16 7.07 22.98
CA ILE A 39 -7.52 6.09 21.96
C ILE A 39 -7.42 4.69 22.56
N VAL A 40 -8.57 4.07 22.79
CA VAL A 40 -8.68 2.78 23.47
C VAL A 40 -9.38 1.72 22.63
N GLY A 41 -9.24 0.46 23.04
CA GLY A 41 -9.99 -0.66 22.48
C GLY A 41 -9.60 -1.01 21.04
N THR A 42 -10.60 -1.35 20.23
CA THR A 42 -10.41 -1.88 18.87
C THR A 42 -9.70 -0.90 17.94
N TYR A 43 -10.02 0.39 18.00
CA TYR A 43 -9.39 1.33 17.07
C TYR A 43 -7.88 1.43 17.28
N ARG A 44 -7.41 1.41 18.53
CA ARG A 44 -5.98 1.34 18.86
C ARG A 44 -5.32 0.12 18.20
N LYS A 45 -5.98 -1.04 18.23
CA LYS A 45 -5.49 -2.26 17.58
C LYS A 45 -5.42 -2.10 16.06
N LEU A 46 -6.43 -1.52 15.44
CA LEU A 46 -6.47 -1.29 13.99
C LEU A 46 -5.31 -0.39 13.53
N VAL A 47 -4.99 0.67 14.27
CA VAL A 47 -3.84 1.54 13.96
C VAL A 47 -2.52 0.77 14.03
N VAL A 48 -2.30 -0.02 15.10
CA VAL A 48 -1.07 -0.83 15.25
C VAL A 48 -0.97 -1.88 14.14
N ILE A 49 -2.07 -2.55 13.80
CA ILE A 49 -2.09 -3.56 12.72
C ILE A 49 -1.81 -2.91 11.37
N SER A 50 -2.36 -1.71 11.09
CA SER A 50 -2.06 -0.95 9.86
C SER A 50 -0.55 -0.73 9.73
N ALA A 51 0.07 -0.25 10.81
CA ALA A 51 1.50 0.03 10.83
C ALA A 51 2.35 -1.24 10.68
N GLN A 52 1.95 -2.36 11.29
CA GLN A 52 2.62 -3.65 11.15
C GLN A 52 2.53 -4.19 9.71
N ILE A 53 1.35 -4.14 9.09
CA ILE A 53 1.17 -4.53 7.69
C ILE A 53 2.05 -3.64 6.79
N GLY A 54 2.10 -2.33 7.06
CA GLY A 54 2.96 -1.39 6.37
C GLY A 54 4.46 -1.72 6.45
N LEU A 55 4.94 -2.09 7.64
CA LEU A 55 6.31 -2.55 7.85
C LEU A 55 6.60 -3.82 7.06
N LEU A 56 5.74 -4.84 7.18
CA LEU A 56 5.91 -6.09 6.44
C LEU A 56 5.94 -5.85 4.92
N PHE A 57 5.05 -4.99 4.42
CA PHE A 57 4.99 -4.63 2.99
C PHE A 57 6.31 -4.01 2.53
N SER A 58 6.84 -3.06 3.30
CA SER A 58 8.11 -2.41 2.97
C SER A 58 9.32 -3.34 3.02
N ILE A 59 9.32 -4.36 3.87
CA ILE A 59 10.38 -5.39 3.91
C ILE A 59 10.37 -6.19 2.60
N VAL A 60 9.20 -6.61 2.14
CA VAL A 60 9.08 -7.36 0.87
C VAL A 60 9.46 -6.47 -0.32
N ASP A 61 9.03 -5.21 -0.33
CA ASP A 61 9.44 -4.21 -1.35
C ASP A 61 10.97 -4.06 -1.44
N TYR A 62 11.63 -3.94 -0.29
CA TYR A 62 13.09 -3.80 -0.18
C TYR A 62 13.84 -5.06 -0.65
N ILE A 63 13.29 -6.25 -0.42
CA ILE A 63 13.91 -7.51 -0.85
C ILE A 63 13.85 -7.66 -2.37
N ILE A 64 12.72 -7.31 -2.99
CA ILE A 64 12.46 -7.69 -4.39
C ILE A 64 12.58 -6.53 -5.39
N HIS A 65 12.52 -5.27 -4.95
CA HIS A 65 12.51 -4.08 -5.82
C HIS A 65 11.65 -4.25 -7.09
N PRO A 66 10.33 -4.41 -6.93
CA PRO A 66 9.45 -4.70 -8.04
C PRO A 66 9.43 -3.55 -9.06
N TYR A 67 9.29 -3.88 -10.34
CA TYR A 67 9.30 -2.90 -11.42
C TYR A 67 8.22 -3.19 -12.48
N PHE A 68 7.67 -2.13 -13.08
CA PHE A 68 6.77 -2.23 -14.23
C PHE A 68 7.39 -1.63 -15.47
N TYR A 69 7.27 -2.34 -16.58
CA TYR A 69 7.61 -1.80 -17.88
C TYR A 69 6.44 -2.00 -18.86
N SER A 70 5.94 -0.89 -19.40
CA SER A 70 4.89 -0.86 -20.41
C SER A 70 5.53 -0.74 -21.80
N PHE A 71 5.14 -1.62 -22.72
CA PHE A 71 5.61 -1.62 -24.10
C PHE A 71 4.47 -1.96 -25.05
N ASP A 72 4.00 -0.95 -25.80
CA ASP A 72 2.89 -1.04 -26.76
C ASP A 72 1.68 -1.80 -26.20
N ASN A 73 1.49 -3.06 -26.62
CA ASN A 73 0.36 -3.90 -26.27
C ASN A 73 0.61 -4.78 -25.02
N GLY A 74 1.70 -4.55 -24.29
CA GLY A 74 2.11 -5.38 -23.17
C GLY A 74 2.55 -4.60 -21.94
N LEU A 75 2.37 -5.22 -20.78
CA LEU A 75 2.90 -4.81 -19.48
C LEU A 75 3.66 -5.98 -18.86
N ILE A 76 4.90 -5.74 -18.44
CA ILE A 76 5.69 -6.71 -17.67
C ILE A 76 5.91 -6.20 -16.24
N TYR A 77 5.67 -7.09 -15.28
CA TYR A 77 5.92 -6.94 -13.85
C TYR A 77 7.09 -7.84 -13.48
N PHE A 78 8.23 -7.28 -13.07
CA PHE A 78 9.45 -8.06 -12.89
C PHE A 78 10.35 -7.51 -11.79
N SER A 79 11.38 -8.29 -11.45
CA SER A 79 12.49 -7.88 -10.62
C SER A 79 13.81 -8.20 -11.31
N LEU A 80 14.81 -7.33 -11.13
CA LEU A 80 16.19 -7.57 -11.54
C LEU A 80 17.07 -8.03 -10.37
N GLU A 81 16.51 -8.21 -9.18
CA GLU A 81 17.27 -8.64 -8.02
C GLU A 81 17.68 -10.11 -8.12
N ASN A 82 18.93 -10.38 -7.76
CA ASN A 82 19.46 -11.73 -7.61
C ASN A 82 19.81 -11.94 -6.14
N LEU A 83 18.90 -12.55 -5.38
CA LEU A 83 19.06 -12.79 -3.95
C LEU A 83 20.10 -13.88 -3.68
N ASN A 84 21.39 -13.53 -3.73
CA ASN A 84 22.53 -14.43 -3.47
C ASN A 84 22.46 -15.78 -4.23
N GLY A 85 21.99 -15.76 -5.48
CA GLY A 85 21.82 -16.99 -6.28
C GLY A 85 20.53 -17.77 -5.99
N ALA A 86 19.52 -17.15 -5.36
CA ALA A 86 18.20 -17.75 -5.19
C ALA A 86 17.58 -18.11 -6.55
N SER A 87 16.80 -19.20 -6.57
CA SER A 87 16.07 -19.62 -7.78
C SER A 87 14.98 -18.62 -8.16
N ASN A 88 14.65 -18.53 -9.45
CA ASN A 88 13.54 -17.70 -9.96
C ASN A 88 12.20 -18.00 -9.28
N LEU A 89 11.96 -19.22 -8.82
CA LEU A 89 10.75 -19.58 -8.05
C LEU A 89 10.62 -18.80 -6.74
N ILE A 90 11.73 -18.52 -6.06
CA ILE A 90 11.73 -17.74 -4.81
C ILE A 90 11.42 -16.27 -5.12
N LEU A 91 12.00 -15.73 -6.18
CA LEU A 91 11.74 -14.36 -6.63
C LEU A 91 10.29 -14.20 -7.09
N ASP A 92 9.75 -15.18 -7.84
CA ASP A 92 8.34 -15.23 -8.26
C ASP A 92 7.42 -15.21 -7.04
N PHE A 93 7.74 -16.01 -6.01
CA PHE A 93 7.00 -16.02 -4.76
C PHE A 93 7.00 -14.64 -4.09
N PHE A 94 8.14 -13.95 -4.00
CA PHE A 94 8.21 -12.63 -3.40
C PHE A 94 7.50 -11.54 -4.22
N LEU A 95 7.56 -11.59 -5.56
CA LEU A 95 6.78 -10.69 -6.44
C LEU A 95 5.28 -10.89 -6.24
N LEU A 96 4.82 -12.13 -6.20
CA LEU A 96 3.42 -12.45 -5.93
C LEU A 96 3.02 -12.04 -4.51
N LEU A 97 3.87 -12.31 -3.52
CA LEU A 97 3.62 -11.92 -2.13
C LEU A 97 3.45 -10.41 -2.03
N TYR A 98 4.32 -9.63 -2.65
CA TYR A 98 4.22 -8.16 -2.72
C TYR A 98 2.86 -7.72 -3.26
N SER A 99 2.46 -8.27 -4.40
CA SER A 99 1.18 -7.97 -5.05
C SER A 99 -0.03 -8.39 -4.17
N GLY A 100 0.03 -9.55 -3.54
CA GLY A 100 -1.00 -10.02 -2.61
C GLY A 100 -1.11 -9.16 -1.35
N MET A 101 0.02 -8.69 -0.81
CA MET A 101 0.04 -7.78 0.33
C MET A 101 -0.58 -6.44 -0.02
N PHE A 102 -0.33 -5.91 -1.22
CA PHE A 102 -1.00 -4.72 -1.71
C PHE A 102 -2.54 -4.87 -1.70
N SER A 103 -3.08 -5.94 -2.29
CA SER A 103 -4.53 -6.21 -2.26
C SER A 103 -5.06 -6.36 -0.82
N THR A 104 -4.29 -7.04 0.04
CA THR A 104 -4.63 -7.22 1.47
C THR A 104 -4.71 -5.88 2.20
N MET A 105 -3.81 -4.93 1.92
CA MET A 105 -3.83 -3.58 2.49
C MET A 105 -5.08 -2.80 2.09
N VAL A 106 -5.47 -2.85 0.82
CA VAL A 106 -6.71 -2.19 0.32
C VAL A 106 -7.95 -2.80 0.98
N CYS A 107 -7.99 -4.13 1.14
CA CYS A 107 -9.06 -4.81 1.87
C CYS A 107 -9.08 -4.42 3.35
N PHE A 108 -7.92 -4.27 3.97
CA PHE A 108 -7.83 -3.84 5.36
C PHE A 108 -8.33 -2.41 5.56
N MET A 109 -8.05 -1.49 4.62
CA MET A 109 -8.66 -0.16 4.61
C MET A 109 -10.19 -0.23 4.57
N THR A 110 -10.73 -1.13 3.74
CA THR A 110 -12.19 -1.37 3.67
C THR A 110 -12.75 -1.84 5.01
N VAL A 111 -12.05 -2.74 5.71
CA VAL A 111 -12.42 -3.18 7.06
C VAL A 111 -12.44 -2.01 8.06
N GLN A 112 -11.50 -1.06 7.95
CA GLN A 112 -11.50 0.13 8.80
C GLN A 112 -12.71 1.03 8.55
N TYR A 113 -13.11 1.20 7.29
CA TYR A 113 -14.35 1.91 6.92
C TYR A 113 -15.59 1.22 7.53
N ILE A 114 -15.68 -0.11 7.39
CA ILE A 114 -16.78 -0.91 7.99
C ILE A 114 -16.83 -0.71 9.51
N TYR A 115 -15.69 -0.83 10.19
CA TYR A 115 -15.60 -0.64 11.63
C TYR A 115 -16.09 0.76 12.05
N ARG A 116 -15.66 1.81 11.34
CA ARG A 116 -16.07 3.19 11.66
C ARG A 116 -17.56 3.40 11.46
N TYR A 117 -18.11 2.89 10.37
CA TYR A 117 -19.54 2.97 10.11
C TYR A 117 -20.36 2.28 11.20
N MET A 118 -19.95 1.08 11.63
CA MET A 118 -20.63 0.35 12.71
C MET A 118 -20.58 1.11 14.03
N ILE A 119 -19.46 1.76 14.37
CA ILE A 119 -19.35 2.61 15.56
C ILE A 119 -20.26 3.83 15.46
N LEU A 120 -20.30 4.51 14.32
CA LEU A 120 -21.13 5.69 14.09
C LEU A 120 -22.63 5.37 14.13
N ASN A 121 -23.02 4.19 13.65
CA ASN A 121 -24.42 3.75 13.67
C ASN A 121 -24.81 3.05 14.99
N SER A 122 -23.91 2.99 15.99
CA SER A 122 -24.10 2.24 17.23
C SER A 122 -24.53 0.77 17.00
N ASP A 123 -24.02 0.15 15.94
CA ASP A 123 -24.42 -1.19 15.51
C ASP A 123 -23.92 -2.25 16.52
N PRO A 124 -24.79 -3.12 17.07
CA PRO A 124 -24.36 -4.19 17.99
C PRO A 124 -23.34 -5.16 17.37
N LYS A 125 -23.23 -5.23 16.04
CA LYS A 125 -22.23 -6.02 15.30
C LYS A 125 -20.79 -5.53 15.52
N VAL A 126 -20.55 -4.34 16.09
CA VAL A 126 -19.20 -3.93 16.54
C VAL A 126 -18.54 -4.99 17.44
N LYS A 127 -19.32 -5.83 18.14
CA LYS A 127 -18.82 -6.96 18.93
C LYS A 127 -17.99 -7.98 18.14
N TYR A 128 -18.10 -8.04 16.81
CA TYR A 128 -17.26 -8.89 15.96
C TYR A 128 -15.82 -8.38 15.84
N PHE A 129 -15.58 -7.10 16.12
CA PHE A 129 -14.23 -6.53 16.17
C PHE A 129 -13.51 -6.72 17.52
N LYS A 130 -14.01 -7.63 18.37
CA LYS A 130 -13.44 -7.93 19.69
C LYS A 130 -13.07 -9.41 19.78
N GLY A 131 -11.97 -9.70 20.48
CA GLY A 131 -11.47 -11.06 20.70
C GLY A 131 -11.13 -11.79 19.39
N CYS A 132 -11.27 -13.12 19.38
CA CYS A 132 -10.97 -13.96 18.23
C CYS A 132 -11.89 -13.72 17.03
N ARG A 133 -13.06 -13.11 17.21
CA ARG A 133 -13.99 -12.78 16.10
C ARG A 133 -13.37 -11.80 15.10
N PHE A 134 -12.39 -11.00 15.55
CA PHE A 134 -11.64 -10.10 14.68
C PHE A 134 -10.87 -10.86 13.57
N LEU A 135 -10.52 -12.13 13.79
CA LEU A 135 -9.87 -12.98 12.78
C LEU A 135 -10.72 -13.17 11.53
N ILE A 136 -12.04 -13.01 11.60
CA ILE A 136 -12.93 -13.05 10.42
C ILE A 136 -12.54 -11.94 9.43
N PHE A 137 -12.22 -10.75 9.92
CA PHE A 137 -11.82 -9.63 9.07
C PHE A 137 -10.39 -9.80 8.54
N ILE A 138 -9.49 -10.40 9.32
CA ILE A 138 -8.16 -10.78 8.82
C ILE A 138 -8.30 -11.84 7.71
N GLY A 139 -9.15 -12.84 7.91
CA GLY A 139 -9.48 -13.85 6.90
C GLY A 139 -10.06 -13.24 5.63
N TYR A 140 -10.98 -12.28 5.75
CA TYR A 140 -11.49 -11.51 4.60
C TYR A 140 -10.35 -10.87 3.81
N CYS A 141 -9.42 -10.16 4.46
CA CYS A 141 -8.30 -9.52 3.77
C CYS A 141 -7.39 -10.54 3.07
N LEU A 142 -7.08 -11.66 3.75
CA LEU A 142 -6.23 -12.71 3.20
C LEU A 142 -6.88 -13.43 2.01
N VAL A 143 -8.19 -13.71 2.05
CA VAL A 143 -8.91 -14.35 0.94
C VAL A 143 -8.82 -13.49 -0.32
N TRP A 144 -9.03 -12.18 -0.21
CA TRP A 144 -8.88 -11.27 -1.35
C TRP A 144 -7.44 -11.13 -1.83
N GLY A 145 -6.46 -11.15 -0.91
CA GLY A 145 -5.03 -11.19 -1.26
C GLY A 145 -4.66 -12.46 -2.02
N VAL A 146 -5.13 -13.63 -1.57
CA VAL A 146 -4.92 -14.92 -2.25
C VAL A 146 -5.63 -14.97 -3.60
N PHE A 147 -6.85 -14.43 -3.69
CA PHE A 147 -7.58 -14.31 -4.97
C PHE A 147 -6.80 -13.45 -5.96
N HIS A 148 -6.22 -12.34 -5.51
CA HIS A 148 -5.37 -11.47 -6.33
C HIS A 148 -4.12 -12.19 -6.84
N VAL A 149 -3.40 -12.86 -5.93
CA VAL A 149 -2.20 -13.66 -6.28
C VAL A 149 -2.55 -14.79 -7.25
N GLY A 150 -3.64 -15.51 -7.00
CA GLY A 150 -4.09 -16.58 -7.88
C GLY A 150 -4.40 -16.08 -9.28
N GLY A 151 -5.04 -14.91 -9.40
CA GLY A 151 -5.27 -14.28 -10.70
C GLY A 151 -3.99 -14.01 -11.49
N ILE A 152 -2.98 -13.42 -10.83
CA ILE A 152 -1.68 -13.13 -11.47
C ILE A 152 -0.90 -14.41 -11.76
N TRP A 153 -0.94 -15.41 -10.88
CA TRP A 153 -0.29 -16.68 -11.12
C TRP A 153 -0.90 -17.43 -12.30
N PHE A 154 -2.22 -17.66 -12.30
CA PHE A 154 -2.86 -18.46 -13.34
C PHE A 154 -2.90 -17.75 -14.69
N TYR A 155 -3.09 -16.42 -14.70
CA TYR A 155 -3.31 -15.68 -15.92
C TYR A 155 -2.13 -14.78 -16.32
N GLY A 156 -1.31 -14.33 -15.39
CA GLY A 156 -0.14 -13.48 -15.65
C GLY A 156 1.18 -14.22 -15.76
N SER A 157 1.26 -15.53 -15.44
CA SER A 157 2.51 -16.27 -15.62
C SER A 157 2.94 -16.30 -17.09
N PRO A 158 4.25 -16.16 -17.37
CA PRO A 158 4.76 -16.01 -18.73
C PRO A 158 4.63 -17.32 -19.53
N ASP A 159 4.15 -17.18 -20.76
CA ASP A 159 4.19 -18.20 -21.82
C ASP A 159 5.16 -17.81 -22.95
N ASN A 160 5.42 -18.74 -23.87
CA ASN A 160 6.37 -18.52 -24.97
C ASN A 160 6.07 -17.23 -25.75
N GLU A 161 4.80 -16.97 -26.07
CA GLU A 161 4.40 -15.77 -26.82
C GLU A 161 4.68 -14.48 -26.04
N SER A 162 4.35 -14.44 -24.74
CA SER A 162 4.66 -13.26 -23.91
C SER A 162 6.15 -13.04 -23.71
N LYS A 163 6.94 -14.12 -23.58
CA LYS A 163 8.40 -14.04 -23.48
C LYS A 163 9.02 -13.53 -24.77
N ASP A 164 8.61 -14.09 -25.90
CA ASP A 164 9.09 -13.69 -27.23
C ASP A 164 8.79 -12.21 -27.50
N TYR A 165 7.59 -11.73 -27.11
CA TYR A 165 7.19 -10.33 -27.24
C TYR A 165 8.11 -9.36 -26.51
N PHE A 166 8.57 -9.71 -25.29
CA PHE A 166 9.41 -8.82 -24.48
C PHE A 166 10.91 -9.09 -24.62
N ARG A 167 11.35 -10.21 -25.21
CA ARG A 167 12.76 -10.65 -25.19
C ARG A 167 13.71 -9.59 -25.73
N GLU A 168 13.48 -9.08 -26.93
CA GLU A 168 14.35 -8.08 -27.56
C GLU A 168 14.40 -6.80 -26.72
N THR A 169 13.24 -6.29 -26.31
CA THR A 169 13.17 -5.04 -25.53
C THR A 169 13.83 -5.16 -24.16
N MET A 170 13.73 -6.31 -23.49
CA MET A 170 14.39 -6.54 -22.19
C MET A 170 15.90 -6.62 -22.33
N ILE A 171 16.41 -7.24 -23.40
CA ILE A 171 17.85 -7.26 -23.71
C ILE A 171 18.33 -5.83 -24.02
N GLU A 172 17.63 -5.09 -24.87
CA GLU A 172 18.03 -3.74 -25.29
C GLU A 172 18.02 -2.73 -24.14
N LYS A 173 16.97 -2.75 -23.29
CA LYS A 173 16.77 -1.73 -22.25
C LYS A 173 17.39 -2.07 -20.91
N TYR A 174 17.37 -3.35 -20.54
CA TYR A 174 17.77 -3.82 -19.22
C TYR A 174 18.97 -4.76 -19.26
N ASN A 175 19.45 -5.15 -20.45
CA ASN A 175 20.58 -6.07 -20.63
C ASN A 175 20.38 -7.41 -19.91
N VAL A 176 19.15 -7.93 -19.92
CA VAL A 176 18.78 -9.21 -19.30
C VAL A 176 18.01 -10.08 -20.27
N ASN A 177 18.22 -11.39 -20.16
CA ASN A 177 17.35 -12.36 -20.82
C ASN A 177 16.11 -12.59 -19.94
N ILE A 178 14.96 -12.65 -20.58
CA ILE A 178 13.67 -12.77 -19.91
C ILE A 178 13.49 -14.13 -19.22
N ASP A 179 14.21 -15.15 -19.67
CA ASP A 179 14.20 -16.50 -19.07
C ASP A 179 14.99 -16.56 -17.76
N ASP A 180 15.90 -15.61 -17.54
CA ASP A 180 16.77 -15.57 -16.37
C ASP A 180 16.19 -14.73 -15.22
N ILE A 181 15.09 -14.00 -15.46
CA ILE A 181 14.46 -13.12 -14.47
C ILE A 181 13.08 -13.61 -14.05
N SER A 182 12.69 -13.23 -12.83
CA SER A 182 11.34 -13.41 -12.33
C SER A 182 10.40 -12.35 -12.89
N SER A 183 9.33 -12.78 -13.55
CA SER A 183 8.41 -11.86 -14.22
C SER A 183 7.00 -12.43 -14.44
N PHE A 184 6.01 -11.53 -14.43
CA PHE A 184 4.64 -11.76 -14.83
C PHE A 184 4.26 -10.78 -15.93
N MET A 185 3.52 -11.23 -16.93
CA MET A 185 3.29 -10.49 -18.16
C MET A 185 1.83 -10.48 -18.54
N VAL A 186 1.38 -9.34 -19.05
CA VAL A 186 0.10 -9.16 -19.71
C VAL A 186 0.42 -8.67 -21.10
N VAL A 187 0.03 -9.42 -22.14
CA VAL A 187 0.16 -9.01 -23.54
C VAL A 187 -1.22 -9.15 -24.15
N VAL A 188 -1.79 -8.04 -24.60
CA VAL A 188 -3.23 -7.97 -24.94
C VAL A 188 -3.55 -8.65 -26.25
N PHE A 189 -2.68 -8.49 -27.25
CA PHE A 189 -2.91 -9.02 -28.59
C PHE A 189 -1.87 -10.08 -28.94
N THR A 190 -2.31 -11.12 -29.65
CA THR A 190 -1.42 -12.09 -30.27
C THR A 190 -0.69 -11.49 -31.47
N SER A 191 0.29 -12.21 -32.01
CA SER A 191 0.90 -11.88 -33.31
C SER A 191 -0.11 -11.82 -34.47
N SER A 192 -1.23 -12.56 -34.37
CA SER A 192 -2.36 -12.53 -35.31
C SER A 192 -3.38 -11.41 -35.03
N ASN A 193 -3.09 -10.50 -34.09
CA ASN A 193 -3.98 -9.41 -33.66
C ASN A 193 -5.30 -9.87 -33.02
N GLU A 194 -5.31 -11.06 -32.42
CA GLU A 194 -6.43 -11.57 -31.64
C GLU A 194 -6.27 -11.24 -30.16
N ILE A 195 -7.38 -11.04 -29.45
CA ILE A 195 -7.35 -10.72 -28.02
C ILE A 195 -6.96 -11.97 -27.22
N ARG A 196 -5.94 -11.83 -26.37
CA ARG A 196 -5.52 -12.85 -25.42
C ARG A 196 -6.42 -12.81 -24.19
N TRP A 197 -7.43 -13.69 -24.16
CA TRP A 197 -8.35 -13.80 -23.02
C TRP A 197 -7.67 -14.01 -21.68
N ARG A 198 -6.52 -14.69 -21.66
CA ARG A 198 -5.68 -14.83 -20.47
C ARG A 198 -5.26 -13.46 -19.91
N SER A 199 -4.82 -12.55 -20.76
CA SER A 199 -4.44 -11.19 -20.38
C SER A 199 -5.66 -10.39 -19.88
N VAL A 200 -6.80 -10.51 -20.58
CA VAL A 200 -8.09 -9.91 -20.17
C VAL A 200 -8.51 -10.39 -18.78
N LEU A 201 -8.39 -11.69 -18.50
CA LEU A 201 -8.74 -12.28 -17.20
C LEU A 201 -7.78 -11.81 -16.09
N CYS A 202 -6.48 -11.69 -16.38
CA CYS A 202 -5.50 -11.15 -15.44
C CYS A 202 -5.82 -9.70 -15.08
N ALA A 203 -5.90 -8.82 -16.07
CA ALA A 203 -6.18 -7.40 -15.87
C ALA A 203 -7.58 -7.17 -15.29
N GLY A 204 -8.59 -7.87 -15.81
CA GLY A 204 -9.96 -7.83 -15.33
C GLY A 204 -10.08 -8.27 -13.86
N GLY A 205 -9.37 -9.32 -13.46
CA GLY A 205 -9.32 -9.77 -12.06
C GLY A 205 -8.74 -8.70 -11.11
N ILE A 206 -7.66 -8.03 -11.53
CA ILE A 206 -7.05 -6.92 -10.77
C ILE A 206 -8.03 -5.74 -10.65
N VAL A 207 -8.65 -5.33 -11.77
CA VAL A 207 -9.61 -4.22 -11.80
C VAL A 207 -10.84 -4.54 -10.96
N ILE A 208 -11.44 -5.74 -11.10
CA ILE A 208 -12.61 -6.15 -10.31
C ILE A 208 -12.29 -6.16 -8.82
N ASN A 209 -11.12 -6.68 -8.42
CA ASN A 209 -10.69 -6.68 -7.02
C ASN A 209 -10.63 -5.25 -6.48
N LEU A 210 -9.91 -4.35 -7.14
CA LEU A 210 -9.78 -2.95 -6.72
C LEU A 210 -11.13 -2.23 -6.73
N THR A 211 -11.87 -2.26 -7.83
CA THR A 211 -13.16 -1.58 -7.97
C THR A 211 -14.17 -2.05 -6.92
N THR A 212 -14.18 -3.33 -6.56
CA THR A 212 -15.05 -3.85 -5.49
C THR A 212 -14.74 -3.20 -4.14
N GLN A 213 -13.46 -3.17 -3.73
CA GLN A 213 -13.06 -2.58 -2.45
C GLN A 213 -13.31 -1.07 -2.42
N TYR A 214 -12.96 -0.36 -3.50
CA TYR A 214 -13.17 1.09 -3.60
C TYR A 214 -14.65 1.47 -3.62
N SER A 215 -15.50 0.70 -4.31
CA SER A 215 -16.95 0.94 -4.32
C SER A 215 -17.55 0.77 -2.91
N LEU A 216 -17.10 -0.27 -2.19
CA LEU A 216 -17.54 -0.49 -0.81
C LEU A 216 -17.11 0.64 0.12
N MET A 217 -15.84 1.08 0.04
CA MET A 217 -15.34 2.22 0.80
C MET A 217 -16.08 3.51 0.45
N LEU A 218 -16.38 3.76 -0.82
CA LEU A 218 -17.11 4.95 -1.27
C LEU A 218 -18.54 4.98 -0.71
N VAL A 219 -19.29 3.89 -0.86
CA VAL A 219 -20.67 3.79 -0.35
C VAL A 219 -20.70 3.96 1.17
N ILE A 220 -19.79 3.29 1.89
CA ILE A 220 -19.70 3.41 3.35
C ILE A 220 -19.26 4.83 3.74
N GLY A 221 -18.31 5.43 3.02
CA GLY A 221 -17.81 6.78 3.23
C GLY A 221 -18.91 7.83 3.09
N ILE A 222 -19.73 7.74 2.03
CA ILE A 222 -20.89 8.61 1.83
C ILE A 222 -21.87 8.48 2.99
N ARG A 223 -22.19 7.24 3.41
CA ARG A 223 -23.09 7.00 4.56
C ARG A 223 -22.54 7.59 5.86
N MET A 224 -21.24 7.42 6.13
CA MET A 224 -20.59 8.01 7.30
C MET A 224 -20.66 9.53 7.28
N HIS A 225 -20.42 10.15 6.12
CA HIS A 225 -20.53 11.60 5.95
C HIS A 225 -21.94 12.11 6.27
N LEU A 226 -22.98 11.44 5.75
CA LEU A 226 -24.37 11.79 6.02
C LEU A 226 -24.72 11.66 7.51
N ILE A 227 -24.31 10.57 8.16
CA ILE A 227 -24.53 10.36 9.60
C ILE A 227 -23.87 11.48 10.42
N LEU A 228 -22.62 11.82 10.12
CA LEU A 228 -21.90 12.88 10.82
C LEU A 228 -22.52 14.27 10.61
N ARG A 229 -23.20 14.49 9.48
CA ARG A 229 -23.89 15.76 9.15
C ARG A 229 -25.27 15.87 9.80
N HIS A 230 -26.05 14.79 9.83
CA HIS A 230 -27.43 14.82 10.33
C HIS A 230 -27.53 14.59 11.84
N ASN A 231 -26.67 13.75 12.43
CA ASN A 231 -26.73 13.39 13.84
C ASN A 231 -25.85 14.30 14.71
N LEU A 232 -25.90 15.61 14.47
CA LEU A 232 -25.05 16.59 15.16
C LEU A 232 -25.31 16.60 16.68
N ASN A 233 -26.54 16.36 17.12
CA ASN A 233 -26.94 16.49 18.53
C ASN A 233 -26.96 15.17 19.31
N SER A 234 -26.76 14.02 18.67
CA SER A 234 -26.84 12.71 19.33
C SER A 234 -25.54 12.26 20.01
N PHE A 235 -24.42 12.93 19.73
CA PHE A 235 -23.11 12.62 20.28
C PHE A 235 -22.60 13.75 21.17
N SER A 236 -21.85 13.40 22.21
CA SER A 236 -21.07 14.41 22.94
C SER A 236 -20.10 15.12 21.99
N GLU A 237 -19.82 16.40 22.22
CA GLU A 237 -18.95 17.16 21.33
C GLU A 237 -17.57 16.52 21.16
N THR A 238 -17.03 15.97 22.24
CA THR A 238 -15.75 15.27 22.25
C THR A 238 -15.79 14.02 21.36
N HIS A 239 -16.84 13.20 21.49
CA HIS A 239 -17.00 12.00 20.66
C HIS A 239 -17.17 12.36 19.18
N ARG A 240 -18.01 13.37 18.89
CA ARG A 240 -18.25 13.87 17.53
C ARG A 240 -16.97 14.38 16.87
N LYS A 241 -16.19 15.22 17.57
CA LYS A 241 -14.89 15.73 17.09
C LYS A 241 -13.92 14.58 16.79
N LEU A 242 -13.85 13.59 17.67
CA LEU A 242 -12.97 12.43 17.50
C LEU A 242 -13.36 11.57 16.29
N GLN A 243 -14.65 11.27 16.10
CA GLN A 243 -15.09 10.50 14.93
C GLN A 243 -14.87 11.26 13.62
N LYS A 244 -15.10 12.58 13.60
CA LYS A 244 -14.81 13.42 12.43
C LYS A 244 -13.34 13.35 12.06
N GLN A 245 -12.43 13.42 13.04
CA GLN A 245 -10.99 13.27 12.79
C GLN A 245 -10.67 11.93 12.16
N PHE A 246 -11.17 10.83 12.72
CA PHE A 246 -10.92 9.49 12.19
C PHE A 246 -11.48 9.29 10.78
N PHE A 247 -12.66 9.85 10.50
CA PHE A 247 -13.23 9.84 9.16
C PHE A 247 -12.36 10.63 8.18
N THR A 248 -11.96 11.86 8.54
CA THR A 248 -11.07 12.68 7.70
C THR A 248 -9.72 11.98 7.46
N THR A 249 -9.13 11.37 8.49
CA THR A 249 -7.91 10.56 8.36
C THR A 249 -8.10 9.46 7.32
N LEU A 250 -9.16 8.66 7.42
CA LEU A 250 -9.44 7.57 6.47
C LEU A 250 -9.68 8.05 5.04
N VAL A 251 -10.34 9.21 4.86
CA VAL A 251 -10.53 9.82 3.54
C VAL A 251 -9.20 10.27 2.94
N LEU A 252 -8.30 10.84 3.75
CA LEU A 252 -6.98 11.23 3.27
C LEU A 252 -6.10 10.02 2.97
N GLN A 253 -6.14 8.99 3.82
CA GLN A 253 -5.37 7.76 3.66
C GLN A 253 -5.76 6.97 2.41
N ILE A 254 -7.04 6.98 2.00
CA ILE A 254 -7.46 6.38 0.73
C ILE A 254 -7.16 7.29 -0.46
N SER A 255 -7.33 8.61 -0.31
CA SER A 255 -7.15 9.57 -1.41
C SER A 255 -5.69 9.69 -1.84
N ALA A 256 -4.75 9.71 -0.89
CA ALA A 256 -3.33 9.83 -1.16
C ALA A 256 -2.82 8.75 -2.15
N PRO A 257 -2.92 7.44 -1.87
CA PRO A 257 -2.48 6.41 -2.81
C PRO A 257 -3.37 6.32 -4.06
N SER A 258 -4.64 6.73 -3.99
CA SER A 258 -5.53 6.72 -5.17
C SER A 258 -5.01 7.66 -6.25
N LEU A 259 -4.70 8.90 -5.83
CA LEU A 259 -4.26 9.96 -6.73
C LEU A 259 -2.81 9.78 -7.20
N THR A 260 -1.94 9.29 -6.32
CA THR A 260 -0.50 9.20 -6.64
C THR A 260 -0.11 7.91 -7.36
N PHE A 261 -0.86 6.82 -7.17
CA PHE A 261 -0.44 5.49 -7.64
C PHE A 261 -1.55 4.73 -8.37
N HIS A 262 -2.74 4.56 -7.78
CA HIS A 262 -3.75 3.66 -8.34
C HIS A 262 -4.28 4.15 -9.69
N ILE A 263 -4.56 5.45 -9.83
CA ILE A 263 -5.02 6.02 -11.10
C ILE A 263 -3.95 5.83 -12.19
N PRO A 264 -2.68 6.23 -12.01
CA PRO A 264 -1.61 5.91 -12.96
C PRO A 264 -1.52 4.42 -13.32
N MET A 265 -1.59 3.55 -12.32
CA MET A 265 -1.51 2.10 -12.52
C MET A 265 -2.67 1.53 -13.36
N ILE A 266 -3.91 1.97 -13.10
CA ILE A 266 -5.07 1.55 -13.89
C ILE A 266 -4.94 2.05 -15.33
N LEU A 267 -4.48 3.28 -15.53
CA LEU A 267 -4.25 3.82 -16.87
C LEU A 267 -3.24 2.98 -17.65
N ILE A 268 -2.13 2.58 -17.02
CA ILE A 268 -1.11 1.74 -17.64
C ILE A 268 -1.63 0.33 -17.91
N LEU A 269 -2.40 -0.24 -16.99
CA LEU A 269 -2.99 -1.55 -17.17
C LEU A 269 -4.03 -1.56 -18.32
N VAL A 270 -4.77 -0.48 -18.51
CA VAL A 270 -5.82 -0.35 -19.53
C VAL A 270 -5.27 0.12 -20.89
N ALA A 271 -4.18 0.90 -20.91
CA ALA A 271 -3.63 1.49 -22.14
C ALA A 271 -3.41 0.47 -23.28
N PRO A 272 -2.84 -0.72 -23.03
CA PRO A 272 -2.73 -1.77 -24.05
C PRO A 272 -4.05 -2.20 -24.70
N TYR A 273 -5.18 -2.13 -23.98
CA TYR A 273 -6.50 -2.56 -24.48
C TYR A 273 -7.18 -1.54 -25.38
N VAL A 274 -6.74 -0.28 -25.34
CA VAL A 274 -7.28 0.82 -26.15
C VAL A 274 -6.28 1.27 -27.23
N HIS A 275 -5.26 0.46 -27.50
CA HIS A 275 -4.17 0.75 -28.46
C HIS A 275 -3.43 2.07 -28.18
N LEU A 276 -3.43 2.53 -26.93
CA LEU A 276 -2.64 3.69 -26.53
C LEU A 276 -1.19 3.26 -26.39
N LYS A 277 -0.35 3.71 -27.32
CA LYS A 277 1.09 3.50 -27.27
C LYS A 277 1.72 4.38 -26.17
N ILE A 278 1.64 3.90 -24.93
CA ILE A 278 2.35 4.48 -23.81
C ILE A 278 3.67 3.73 -23.67
N SER A 279 4.70 4.22 -24.35
CA SER A 279 6.09 3.77 -24.23
C SER A 279 6.87 4.54 -23.15
N PHE A 280 6.15 5.25 -22.27
CA PHE A 280 6.74 5.96 -21.14
C PHE A 280 7.39 4.96 -20.19
N GLU A 281 8.50 5.35 -19.56
CA GLU A 281 9.11 4.53 -18.52
C GLU A 281 8.25 4.55 -17.25
N THR A 282 7.19 3.73 -17.26
CA THR A 282 6.26 3.47 -16.15
C THR A 282 6.95 2.98 -14.88
N GLY A 283 8.23 2.64 -15.00
CA GLY A 283 9.08 2.04 -13.99
C GLY A 283 9.10 2.76 -12.65
N LEU A 284 9.05 4.10 -12.62
CA LEU A 284 9.13 4.83 -11.35
C LEU A 284 7.85 4.77 -10.50
N ILE A 285 6.73 4.30 -11.04
CA ILE A 285 5.45 4.29 -10.30
C ILE A 285 5.49 3.35 -9.09
N ILE A 286 6.08 2.15 -9.23
CA ILE A 286 6.23 1.21 -8.10
C ILE A 286 7.20 1.75 -7.04
N PRO A 287 8.42 2.22 -7.38
CA PRO A 287 9.30 2.87 -6.42
C PRO A 287 8.65 3.94 -5.55
N PHE A 288 7.82 4.82 -6.11
CA PHE A 288 7.10 5.82 -5.31
C PHE A 288 6.05 5.22 -4.38
N PHE A 289 5.53 4.02 -4.72
CA PHE A 289 4.59 3.30 -3.87
C PHE A 289 5.21 2.79 -2.56
N SER A 290 6.53 2.61 -2.50
CA SER A 290 7.26 2.26 -1.27
C SER A 290 7.02 3.24 -0.10
N PHE A 291 6.66 4.49 -0.39
CA PHE A 291 6.34 5.50 0.63
C PHE A 291 4.92 5.38 1.18
N TYR A 292 4.02 4.65 0.53
CA TYR A 292 2.60 4.60 0.92
C TYR A 292 2.39 4.24 2.40
N PRO A 293 3.02 3.18 2.96
CA PRO A 293 2.88 2.87 4.38
C PRO A 293 3.33 4.01 5.32
N SER A 294 4.37 4.75 4.93
CA SER A 294 4.82 5.91 5.70
C SER A 294 3.84 7.08 5.61
N ILE A 295 3.30 7.36 4.42
CA ILE A 295 2.30 8.41 4.18
C ILE A 295 1.03 8.12 5.01
N ASP A 296 0.57 6.87 5.02
CA ASP A 296 -0.58 6.44 5.81
C ASP A 296 -0.39 6.77 7.31
N SER A 297 0.79 6.45 7.84
CA SER A 297 1.14 6.73 9.23
C SER A 297 1.33 8.22 9.52
N VAL A 298 1.92 8.98 8.60
CA VAL A 298 2.04 10.44 8.69
C VAL A 298 0.65 11.07 8.78
N ILE A 299 -0.26 10.69 7.88
CA ILE A 299 -1.65 11.19 7.89
C ILE A 299 -2.32 10.87 9.23
N GLN A 300 -2.13 9.67 9.77
CA GLN A 300 -2.65 9.29 11.09
C GLN A 300 -2.10 10.17 12.22
N ILE A 301 -0.80 10.46 12.23
CA ILE A 301 -0.15 11.30 13.25
C ILE A 301 -0.64 12.76 13.17
N PHE A 302 -0.72 13.33 11.97
CA PHE A 302 -1.04 14.75 11.78
C PHE A 302 -2.54 15.06 11.80
N CYS A 303 -3.41 14.12 11.40
CA CYS A 303 -4.86 14.39 11.35
C CYS A 303 -5.54 14.20 12.70
N VAL A 304 -5.02 13.30 13.54
CA VAL A 304 -5.64 12.98 14.83
C VAL A 304 -4.98 13.79 15.94
N THR A 305 -5.77 14.62 16.63
CA THR A 305 -5.26 15.57 17.63
C THR A 305 -4.49 14.90 18.76
N GLU A 306 -4.93 13.73 19.21
CA GLU A 306 -4.27 12.98 20.28
C GLU A 306 -2.84 12.55 19.93
N TYR A 307 -2.58 12.18 18.66
CA TYR A 307 -1.24 11.88 18.19
C TYR A 307 -0.39 13.14 18.08
N ARG A 308 -0.93 14.22 17.50
CA ARG A 308 -0.22 15.51 17.43
C ARG A 308 0.19 16.03 18.79
N HIS A 309 -0.71 16.00 19.78
CA HIS A 309 -0.39 16.45 21.14
C HIS A 309 0.68 15.57 21.79
N SER A 310 0.56 14.24 21.62
CA SER A 310 1.56 13.30 22.15
C SER A 310 2.94 13.51 21.52
N MET A 311 2.99 13.77 20.21
CA MET A 311 4.22 14.07 19.48
C MET A 311 4.84 15.40 19.94
N LYS A 312 4.06 16.48 20.03
CA LYS A 312 4.53 17.78 20.53
C LYS A 312 5.13 17.65 21.93
N LYS A 313 4.38 17.04 22.85
CA LYS A 313 4.85 16.81 24.22
C LYS A 313 6.17 16.02 24.27
N LEU A 314 6.31 14.99 23.44
CA LEU A 314 7.54 14.22 23.36
C LEU A 314 8.73 15.09 22.89
N VAL A 315 8.52 15.93 21.88
CA VAL A 315 9.55 16.85 21.39
C VAL A 315 9.93 17.87 22.46
N ASP A 316 8.95 18.44 23.16
CA ASP A 316 9.18 19.37 24.27
C ASP A 316 9.99 18.70 25.40
N ASP A 317 9.61 17.49 25.82
CA ASP A 317 10.32 16.71 26.84
C ASP A 317 11.78 16.41 26.42
N MET A 318 12.03 16.13 25.13
CA MET A 318 13.38 15.90 24.59
C MET A 318 14.22 17.18 24.54
N MET A 319 13.63 18.32 24.18
CA MET A 319 14.34 19.61 24.17
C MET A 319 14.73 20.05 25.58
N LEU A 320 13.84 19.88 26.56
CA LEU A 320 14.12 20.21 27.97
C LEU A 320 15.26 19.34 28.52
N THR A 321 15.23 18.03 28.30
CA THR A 321 16.29 17.12 28.76
C THR A 321 17.64 17.35 28.08
N SER A 322 17.64 17.79 26.81
CA SER A 322 18.86 18.19 26.10
C SER A 322 19.48 19.45 26.71
N ASN A 323 18.66 20.44 27.07
CA ASN A 323 19.12 21.67 27.71
C ASN A 323 19.68 21.39 29.12
N ASP A 324 19.01 20.55 29.91
CA ASP A 324 19.47 20.15 31.24
C ASP A 324 20.81 19.41 31.20
N ARG A 325 21.01 18.53 30.19
CA ARG A 325 22.30 17.85 29.98
C ARG A 325 23.41 18.82 29.59
N SER A 326 23.14 19.78 28.70
CA SER A 326 24.11 20.80 28.30
C SER A 326 24.53 21.68 29.48
N ALA A 327 23.58 22.08 30.33
CA ALA A 327 23.84 22.84 31.55
C ALA A 327 24.67 22.03 32.56
N ALA A 328 24.33 20.75 32.76
CA ALA A 328 25.08 19.87 33.66
C ALA A 328 26.52 19.59 33.19
N ILE A 329 26.77 19.56 31.89
CA ILE A 329 28.12 19.43 31.32
C ILE A 329 28.92 20.71 31.56
N GLN A 330 28.34 21.90 31.31
CA GLN A 330 29.03 23.18 31.56
C GLN A 330 29.42 23.36 33.04
N LEU A 331 28.56 22.93 33.97
CA LEU A 331 28.85 22.95 35.41
C LEU A 331 29.93 21.95 35.87
N ARG A 332 30.31 20.95 35.05
CA ARG A 332 31.42 20.03 35.36
C ARG A 332 32.79 20.55 34.94
N TYR A 333 32.84 21.60 34.12
CA TYR A 333 34.08 22.24 33.67
C TYR A 333 34.37 23.57 34.39
N LEU A 334 33.52 23.94 35.34
CA LEU A 334 33.74 24.97 36.36
C LEU A 334 34.07 24.27 37.67
#